data_AF-A0AAE8QCC6-F1
#
_entry.id   AF-A0AAE8QCC6-F1
#
_cell.length_a   1.000
_cell.length_b   1.000
_cell.length_c   1.000
_cell.angle_alpha   90.00
_cell.angle_beta   90.00
_cell.angle_gamma   90.00
#
_symmetry.space_group_name_H-M   'P 1'
#
loop_
_entity.id
_entity.type
_entity.pdbx_description
1 polymer ?
#
loop_
_entity_poly.entity_id
_entity_poly.type
_entity_poly.pdbx_seq_one_letter_code
_entity_poly.pdbx_strand_id
1 'polypeptide(L)'
;MSLTINGRPLSAGGFANEMENMILESAKGQLRDQFSAIRHPETGEFPTVIVHGEALDDLRLSVEGSPELIAFVRERMGPEIQKVTSFVPVSSGPPKAFLSYSFEDRETAKKIAEGLMANGVDTWWAEWEIGAGDSLRRKIDEGLGGCTHFIVLLTPSAMERPWVQQEMDAGLVRRITGQARFIPLRHGLSTRDLPPLLSGMLSPEVELSQLDKNIRDLVNDIHGVSEKPKLGPPPSSTELPSTDFSKTATAVAKVFVEGTRTAMFGDPQKTIEELAHAVNASEDDIEDAVHELRDFVKESFGRVFPKASLFAQFDKHFMEWSPEDDALRIAADLINDPEFPHDTGEVAARYGWEPRRMNPALAYLEARQLIVDYKVLSNDFNSMRIVKTDATRRFVKSRS
;
A
#
# COMPACT_ATOMS: atom_id res chain seq x y z
N MET A 1 23.31 29.04 14.91
CA MET A 1 23.30 27.64 15.39
C MET A 1 22.01 27.01 14.90
N SER A 2 22.07 26.14 13.89
CA SER A 2 20.92 25.31 13.52
C SER A 2 20.84 24.15 14.51
N LEU A 3 19.68 23.96 15.15
CA LEU A 3 19.43 22.72 15.88
C LEU A 3 19.32 21.59 14.85
N THR A 4 20.02 20.49 15.12
CA THR A 4 19.92 19.25 14.34
C THR A 4 19.47 18.13 15.26
N ILE A 5 18.62 17.24 14.75
CA ILE A 5 18.25 15.99 15.42
C ILE A 5 18.43 14.86 14.40
N ASN A 6 19.15 13.81 14.78
CA ASN A 6 19.53 12.68 13.89
C ASN A 6 20.16 13.11 12.55
N GLY A 7 20.92 14.22 12.55
CA GLY A 7 21.63 14.71 11.36
C GLY A 7 20.80 15.51 10.37
N ARG A 8 19.50 15.77 10.63
CA ARG A 8 18.66 16.64 9.79
C ARG A 8 18.51 18.04 10.39
N PRO A 9 18.60 19.12 9.57
CA PRO A 9 18.44 20.49 10.04
C PRO A 9 16.97 20.81 10.35
N LEU A 10 16.68 21.22 11.59
CA LEU A 10 15.33 21.63 11.96
C LEU A 10 14.93 22.94 11.25
N SER A 11 13.83 22.90 10.50
CA SER A 11 13.18 24.12 9.98
C SER A 11 12.06 24.59 10.92
N ALA A 12 11.98 25.88 11.19
CA ALA A 12 10.98 26.44 12.12
C ALA A 12 9.51 26.22 11.69
N GLY A 13 9.26 25.98 10.39
CA GLY A 13 7.93 25.75 9.84
C GLY A 13 7.47 24.28 9.85
N GLY A 14 8.40 23.32 9.93
CA GLY A 14 8.12 21.88 9.97
C GLY A 14 8.42 21.20 11.30
N PHE A 15 8.97 21.94 12.27
CA PHE A 15 9.43 21.41 13.55
C PHE A 15 8.36 20.64 14.33
N ALA A 16 7.12 21.13 14.34
CA ALA A 16 6.03 20.45 15.03
C ALA A 16 5.75 19.07 14.42
N ASN A 17 5.63 18.98 13.09
CA ASN A 17 5.36 17.73 12.37
C ASN A 17 6.54 16.76 12.45
N GLU A 18 7.79 17.27 12.40
CA GLU A 18 8.99 16.43 12.58
C GLU A 18 9.06 15.86 14.00
N MET A 19 8.76 16.66 15.03
CA MET A 19 8.67 16.16 16.40
C MET A 19 7.54 15.15 16.56
N GLU A 20 6.38 15.40 15.97
CA GLU A 20 5.23 14.50 16.04
C GLU A 20 5.55 13.14 15.40
N ASN A 21 6.15 13.14 14.21
CA ASN A 21 6.62 11.92 13.55
C ASN A 21 7.70 11.19 14.36
N MET A 22 8.63 11.92 14.96
CA MET A 22 9.65 11.30 15.83
C MET A 22 9.02 10.64 17.06
N ILE A 23 8.07 11.33 17.71
CA ILE A 23 7.38 10.80 18.88
C ILE A 23 6.56 9.57 18.47
N LEU A 24 5.89 9.61 17.32
CA LEU A 24 5.14 8.49 16.77
C LEU A 24 6.03 7.26 16.53
N GLU A 25 7.14 7.41 15.81
CA GLU A 25 8.04 6.30 15.50
C GLU A 25 8.74 5.77 16.76
N SER A 26 9.09 6.65 17.71
CA SER A 26 9.60 6.23 19.02
C SER A 26 8.55 5.43 19.81
N ALA A 27 7.30 5.86 19.80
CA ALA A 27 6.20 5.16 20.48
C ALA A 27 5.93 3.78 19.86
N LYS A 28 5.90 3.69 18.52
CA LYS A 28 5.79 2.41 17.79
C LYS A 28 6.93 1.46 18.14
N GLY A 29 8.17 1.95 18.16
CA GLY A 29 9.35 1.18 18.53
C GLY A 29 9.23 0.61 19.95
N GLN A 30 8.91 1.46 20.93
CA GLN A 30 8.73 1.04 22.33
C GLN A 30 7.63 -0.01 22.50
N LEU A 31 6.47 0.20 21.88
CA LEU A 31 5.34 -0.73 21.95
C LEU A 31 5.70 -2.09 21.33
N ARG A 32 6.38 -2.11 20.19
CA ARG A 32 6.84 -3.36 19.56
C ARG A 32 7.85 -4.09 20.44
N ASP A 33 8.86 -3.39 20.93
CA ASP A 33 9.97 -3.99 21.68
C ASP A 33 9.51 -4.53 23.03
N GLN A 34 8.51 -3.88 23.64
CA GLN A 34 7.89 -4.32 24.91
C GLN A 34 7.30 -5.74 24.83
N PHE A 35 6.66 -6.10 23.71
CA PHE A 35 5.95 -7.38 23.59
C PHE A 35 6.70 -8.42 22.74
N SER A 36 7.52 -8.01 21.78
CA SER A 36 8.29 -8.93 20.92
C SER A 36 9.41 -9.69 21.66
N ALA A 37 9.86 -9.16 22.80
CA ALA A 37 10.83 -9.81 23.67
C ALA A 37 10.23 -10.92 24.55
N ILE A 38 8.89 -11.03 24.62
CA ILE A 38 8.23 -12.07 25.42
C ILE A 38 8.56 -13.45 24.84
N ARG A 39 8.79 -14.42 25.73
CA ARG A 39 9.01 -15.82 25.40
C ARG A 39 8.06 -16.69 26.20
N HIS A 40 7.37 -17.61 25.55
CA HIS A 40 6.57 -18.61 26.26
C HIS A 40 7.50 -19.58 27.01
N PRO A 41 7.28 -19.85 28.31
CA PRO A 41 8.26 -20.50 29.17
C PRO A 41 8.46 -21.98 28.84
N GLU A 42 7.45 -22.65 28.30
CA GLU A 42 7.52 -24.07 27.95
C GLU A 42 7.96 -24.32 26.50
N THR A 43 7.49 -23.49 25.57
CA THR A 43 7.69 -23.71 24.12
C THR A 43 8.86 -22.89 23.56
N GLY A 44 9.30 -21.85 24.27
CA GLY A 44 10.33 -20.91 23.78
C GLY A 44 9.87 -20.00 22.64
N GLU A 45 8.60 -20.09 22.23
CA GLU A 45 8.01 -19.31 21.14
C GLU A 45 8.01 -17.81 21.46
N PHE A 46 8.15 -17.00 20.42
CA PHE A 46 8.10 -15.54 20.51
C PHE A 46 6.99 -14.99 19.62
N PRO A 47 6.30 -13.92 20.05
CA PRO A 47 5.20 -13.38 19.26
C PRO A 47 5.74 -12.50 18.13
N THR A 48 5.04 -12.49 17.01
CA THR A 48 5.19 -11.45 15.99
C THR A 48 4.35 -10.25 16.43
N VAL A 49 4.98 -9.09 16.60
CA VAL A 49 4.30 -7.87 17.05
C VAL A 49 4.41 -6.81 15.96
N ILE A 50 3.27 -6.34 15.49
CA ILE A 50 3.14 -5.30 14.46
C ILE A 50 2.42 -4.11 15.08
N VAL A 51 2.90 -2.89 14.81
CA VAL A 51 2.25 -1.65 15.26
C VAL A 51 1.82 -0.87 14.02
N HIS A 52 0.53 -0.56 13.94
CA HIS A 52 -0.11 0.20 12.87
C HIS A 52 -0.51 1.60 13.38
N GLY A 53 -0.66 2.57 12.46
CA GLY A 53 -1.14 3.93 12.75
C GLY A 53 -0.26 5.03 12.15
N GLU A 54 -0.89 6.13 11.73
CA GLU A 54 -0.24 7.31 11.12
C GLU A 54 -0.15 8.50 12.08
N ALA A 55 -0.83 8.43 13.24
CA ALA A 55 -0.80 9.41 14.32
C ALA A 55 -0.87 8.70 15.69
N LEU A 56 -0.54 9.41 16.77
CA LEU A 56 -0.48 8.82 18.13
C LEU A 56 -1.84 8.34 18.65
N ASP A 57 -2.92 8.95 18.20
CA ASP A 57 -4.29 8.64 18.58
C ASP A 57 -4.94 7.50 17.77
N ASP A 58 -4.28 7.03 16.69
CA ASP A 58 -4.70 5.87 15.87
C ASP A 58 -3.73 4.68 15.97
N LEU A 59 -2.92 4.60 17.02
CA LEU A 59 -2.03 3.45 17.21
C LEU A 59 -2.82 2.18 17.52
N ARG A 60 -2.59 1.13 16.73
CA ARG A 60 -3.15 -0.22 16.92
C ARG A 60 -2.05 -1.25 16.89
N LEU A 61 -2.16 -2.28 17.72
CA LEU A 61 -1.20 -3.38 17.77
C LEU A 61 -1.81 -4.64 17.14
N SER A 62 -0.99 -5.45 16.48
CA SER A 62 -1.30 -6.83 16.15
C SER A 62 -0.26 -7.75 16.78
N VAL A 63 -0.72 -8.81 17.45
CA VAL A 63 0.12 -9.83 18.07
C VAL A 63 -0.26 -11.18 17.48
N GLU A 64 0.70 -11.83 16.84
CA GLU A 64 0.52 -13.15 16.22
C GLU A 64 1.38 -14.20 16.91
N GLY A 65 0.85 -15.41 17.03
CA GLY A 65 1.53 -16.55 17.66
C GLY A 65 0.56 -17.69 17.97
N SER A 66 1.04 -18.78 18.57
CA SER A 66 0.17 -19.86 19.03
C SER A 66 -0.91 -19.36 20.02
N PRO A 67 -2.07 -20.03 20.12
CA PRO A 67 -3.09 -19.69 21.10
C PRO A 67 -2.55 -19.57 22.54
N GLU A 68 -1.64 -20.48 22.91
CA GLU A 68 -1.00 -20.52 24.23
C GLU A 68 -0.07 -19.31 24.44
N LEU A 69 0.74 -18.98 23.45
CA LEU A 69 1.60 -17.79 23.49
C LEU A 69 0.77 -16.50 23.53
N ILE A 70 -0.30 -16.40 22.75
CA ILE A 70 -1.18 -15.23 22.74
C ILE A 70 -1.82 -15.01 24.11
N ALA A 71 -2.32 -16.07 24.75
CA ALA A 71 -2.86 -15.98 26.10
C ALA A 71 -1.79 -15.47 27.09
N PHE A 72 -0.57 -16.01 27.00
CA PHE A 72 0.56 -15.64 27.86
C PHE A 72 1.04 -14.19 27.67
N VAL A 73 1.03 -13.69 26.43
CA VAL A 73 1.34 -12.28 26.09
C VAL A 73 0.24 -11.36 26.59
N ARG A 74 -1.03 -11.75 26.43
CA ARG A 74 -2.19 -10.96 26.89
C ARG A 74 -2.15 -10.71 28.39
N GLU A 75 -1.81 -11.72 29.20
CA GLU A 75 -1.67 -11.57 30.67
C GLU A 75 -0.61 -10.55 31.09
N ARG A 76 0.41 -10.32 30.25
CA ARG A 76 1.51 -9.36 30.50
C ARG A 76 1.24 -7.99 29.91
N MET A 77 0.15 -7.84 29.19
CA MET A 77 -0.26 -6.60 28.55
C MET A 77 -1.26 -5.85 29.45
N GLY A 78 -1.07 -4.54 29.62
CA GLY A 78 -2.02 -3.71 30.37
C GLY A 78 -3.39 -3.63 29.68
N PRO A 79 -4.50 -3.46 30.42
CA PRO A 79 -5.86 -3.52 29.87
C PRO A 79 -6.14 -2.48 28.80
N GLU A 80 -5.54 -1.29 28.86
CA GLU A 80 -5.70 -0.26 27.83
C GLU A 80 -5.01 -0.64 26.51
N ILE A 81 -3.82 -1.26 26.58
CA ILE A 81 -3.11 -1.73 25.38
C ILE A 81 -3.86 -2.92 24.76
N GLN A 82 -4.44 -3.81 25.58
CA GLN A 82 -5.24 -4.93 25.08
C GLN A 82 -6.44 -4.46 24.24
N LYS A 83 -7.11 -3.36 24.61
CA LYS A 83 -8.27 -2.83 23.87
C LYS A 83 -7.93 -2.40 22.45
N VAL A 84 -6.70 -1.97 22.21
CA VAL A 84 -6.20 -1.53 20.89
C VAL A 84 -5.35 -2.60 20.19
N THR A 85 -5.34 -3.83 20.71
CA THR A 85 -4.55 -4.94 20.17
C THR A 85 -5.43 -6.01 19.53
N SER A 86 -5.19 -6.35 18.27
CA SER A 86 -5.71 -7.55 17.63
C SER A 86 -4.80 -8.75 17.91
N PHE A 87 -5.37 -9.86 18.35
CA PHE A 87 -4.63 -11.12 18.57
C PHE A 87 -4.96 -12.12 17.47
N VAL A 88 -3.95 -12.58 16.74
CA VAL A 88 -4.10 -13.44 15.56
C VAL A 88 -3.46 -14.80 15.84
N PRO A 89 -4.24 -15.85 16.15
CA PRO A 89 -3.68 -17.18 16.39
C PRO A 89 -3.08 -17.77 15.12
N VAL A 90 -1.84 -18.25 15.23
CA VAL A 90 -1.11 -18.96 14.17
C VAL A 90 -0.83 -20.38 14.68
N SER A 91 -1.50 -21.40 14.13
CA SER A 91 -1.21 -22.79 14.52
C SER A 91 0.06 -23.27 13.80
N SER A 92 1.10 -23.62 14.54
CA SER A 92 2.39 -24.07 14.00
C SER A 92 2.45 -25.58 13.65
N GLY A 93 1.31 -26.22 13.41
CA GLY A 93 1.21 -27.64 13.04
C GLY A 93 0.53 -27.83 11.68
N PRO A 94 0.64 -29.01 11.05
CA PRO A 94 -0.14 -29.32 9.86
C PRO A 94 -1.64 -29.13 10.18
N PRO A 95 -2.44 -28.57 9.26
CA PRO A 95 -3.87 -28.44 9.45
C PRO A 95 -4.47 -29.79 9.82
N LYS A 96 -5.24 -29.83 10.92
CA LYS A 96 -5.96 -31.02 11.35
C LYS A 96 -7.36 -31.04 10.76
N ALA A 97 -7.67 -32.03 9.93
CA ALA A 97 -8.96 -32.15 9.26
C ALA A 97 -9.75 -33.34 9.82
N PHE A 98 -10.93 -33.10 10.36
CA PHE A 98 -11.87 -34.17 10.69
C PHE A 98 -12.72 -34.49 9.46
N LEU A 99 -12.66 -35.73 8.96
CA LEU A 99 -13.45 -36.16 7.80
C LEU A 99 -14.70 -36.94 8.24
N SER A 100 -15.86 -36.28 8.16
CA SER A 100 -17.17 -36.88 8.37
C SER A 100 -17.72 -37.45 7.05
N TYR A 101 -18.23 -38.68 7.08
CA TYR A 101 -18.76 -39.39 5.90
C TYR A 101 -19.85 -40.40 6.31
N SER A 102 -20.71 -40.79 5.36
CA SER A 102 -21.62 -41.93 5.56
C SER A 102 -20.92 -43.24 5.27
N PHE A 103 -21.30 -44.33 5.96
CA PHE A 103 -20.66 -45.64 5.79
C PHE A 103 -20.64 -46.13 4.32
N GLU A 104 -21.69 -45.82 3.54
CA GLU A 104 -21.79 -46.15 2.12
C GLU A 104 -20.72 -45.45 1.26
N ASP A 105 -20.20 -44.33 1.72
CA ASP A 105 -19.21 -43.50 1.03
C ASP A 105 -17.77 -43.82 1.46
N ARG A 106 -17.56 -44.89 2.23
CA ARG A 106 -16.27 -45.23 2.87
C ARG A 106 -15.10 -45.29 1.89
N GLU A 107 -15.30 -45.88 0.71
CA GLU A 107 -14.22 -45.99 -0.29
C GLU A 107 -13.83 -44.62 -0.88
N THR A 108 -14.80 -43.72 -1.07
CA THR A 108 -14.55 -42.35 -1.50
C THR A 108 -13.86 -41.55 -0.39
N ALA A 109 -14.35 -41.67 0.85
CA ALA A 109 -13.78 -41.03 2.02
C ALA A 109 -12.33 -41.46 2.27
N LYS A 110 -12.02 -42.76 2.10
CA LYS A 110 -10.65 -43.29 2.20
C LYS A 110 -9.70 -42.59 1.22
N LYS A 111 -10.07 -42.50 -0.05
CA LYS A 111 -9.25 -41.86 -1.08
C LYS A 111 -9.00 -40.37 -0.79
N ILE A 112 -10.02 -39.68 -0.27
CA ILE A 112 -9.89 -38.28 0.14
C ILE A 112 -8.95 -38.16 1.34
N ALA A 113 -9.12 -39.00 2.37
CA ALA A 113 -8.27 -39.00 3.56
C ALA A 113 -6.80 -39.29 3.22
N GLU A 114 -6.53 -40.31 2.39
CA GLU A 114 -5.19 -40.63 1.91
C GLU A 114 -4.58 -39.46 1.12
N GLY A 115 -5.37 -38.81 0.27
CA GLY A 115 -4.96 -37.63 -0.49
C GLY A 115 -4.60 -36.44 0.41
N LEU A 116 -5.41 -36.15 1.42
CA LEU A 116 -5.15 -35.07 2.38
C LEU A 116 -3.88 -35.35 3.20
N MET A 117 -3.73 -36.58 3.72
CA MET A 117 -2.54 -37.02 4.45
C MET A 117 -1.27 -36.87 3.62
N ALA A 118 -1.30 -37.31 2.36
CA ALA A 118 -0.16 -37.23 1.44
C ALA A 118 0.27 -35.79 1.14
N ASN A 119 -0.61 -34.81 1.36
CA ASN A 119 -0.38 -33.40 1.06
C ASN A 119 -0.27 -32.53 2.34
N GLY A 120 0.05 -33.13 3.49
CA GLY A 120 0.41 -32.38 4.70
C GLY A 120 -0.76 -31.90 5.55
N VAL A 121 -1.95 -32.47 5.35
CA VAL A 121 -3.13 -32.26 6.20
C VAL A 121 -3.34 -33.49 7.08
N ASP A 122 -3.18 -33.32 8.40
CA ASP A 122 -3.35 -34.38 9.39
C ASP A 122 -4.84 -34.73 9.51
N THR A 123 -5.24 -35.84 8.88
CA THR A 123 -6.65 -36.17 8.65
C THR A 123 -7.14 -37.23 9.63
N TRP A 124 -8.07 -36.85 10.49
CA TRP A 124 -8.82 -37.76 11.32
C TRP A 124 -9.88 -38.47 10.46
N TRP A 125 -9.65 -39.76 10.18
CA TRP A 125 -10.59 -40.65 9.50
C TRP A 125 -10.97 -41.80 10.44
N ALA A 126 -12.27 -42.04 10.62
CA ALA A 126 -12.78 -42.93 11.67
C ALA A 126 -12.16 -44.35 11.65
N GLU A 127 -11.90 -44.92 10.47
CA GLU A 127 -11.31 -46.27 10.34
C GLU A 127 -9.83 -46.33 10.76
N TRP A 128 -9.11 -45.19 10.80
CA TRP A 128 -7.74 -45.12 11.34
C TRP A 128 -7.73 -44.88 12.86
N GLU A 129 -8.73 -44.14 13.36
CA GLU A 129 -8.69 -43.52 14.68
C GLU A 129 -9.47 -44.28 15.75
N ILE A 130 -10.36 -45.20 15.34
CA ILE A 130 -11.26 -45.96 16.22
C ILE A 130 -10.95 -47.45 16.14
N GLY A 131 -10.50 -48.01 17.25
CA GLY A 131 -10.22 -49.44 17.41
C GLY A 131 -11.35 -50.22 18.08
N ALA A 132 -11.24 -51.54 18.05
CA ALA A 132 -12.15 -52.42 18.79
C ALA A 132 -12.05 -52.16 20.31
N GLY A 133 -13.18 -51.85 20.95
CA GLY A 133 -13.26 -51.56 22.39
C GLY A 133 -13.25 -50.06 22.72
N ASP A 134 -13.02 -49.18 21.75
CA ASP A 134 -13.09 -47.74 21.97
C ASP A 134 -14.53 -47.25 22.14
N SER A 135 -14.69 -46.19 22.94
CA SER A 135 -15.95 -45.44 22.98
C SER A 135 -16.04 -44.54 21.75
N LEU A 136 -16.89 -44.93 20.79
CA LEU A 136 -17.15 -44.17 19.56
C LEU A 136 -17.40 -42.68 19.84
N ARG A 137 -18.25 -42.38 20.82
CA ARG A 137 -18.60 -41.01 21.20
C ARG A 137 -17.38 -40.21 21.67
N ARG A 138 -16.58 -40.80 22.57
CA ARG A 138 -15.40 -40.12 23.13
C ARG A 138 -14.35 -39.84 22.05
N LYS A 139 -14.10 -40.81 21.17
CA LYS A 139 -13.16 -40.65 20.05
C LYS A 139 -13.60 -39.55 19.08
N ILE A 140 -14.90 -39.46 18.77
CA ILE A 140 -15.45 -38.38 17.96
C ILE A 140 -15.26 -37.02 18.64
N ASP A 141 -15.58 -36.92 19.94
CA ASP A 141 -15.40 -35.67 20.69
C ASP A 141 -13.92 -35.23 20.74
N GLU A 142 -12.98 -36.18 20.92
CA GLU A 142 -11.54 -35.93 20.87
C GLU A 142 -11.07 -35.45 19.48
N GLY A 143 -11.52 -36.11 18.41
CA GLY A 143 -11.20 -35.72 17.04
C GLY A 143 -11.75 -34.33 16.68
N LEU A 144 -12.99 -34.03 17.08
CA LEU A 144 -13.62 -32.73 16.86
C LEU A 144 -12.92 -31.61 17.63
N GLY A 145 -12.57 -31.84 18.90
CA GLY A 145 -11.97 -30.82 19.76
C GLY A 145 -10.56 -30.39 19.33
N GLY A 146 -9.83 -31.24 18.59
CA GLY A 146 -8.47 -30.96 18.13
C GLY A 146 -8.36 -30.56 16.65
N CYS A 147 -9.46 -30.52 15.90
CA CYS A 147 -9.43 -30.24 14.46
C CYS A 147 -9.43 -28.73 14.17
N THR A 148 -8.70 -28.34 13.12
CA THR A 148 -8.73 -26.98 12.54
C THR A 148 -9.77 -26.84 11.44
N HIS A 149 -10.11 -27.96 10.80
CA HIS A 149 -11.03 -28.06 9.69
C HIS A 149 -11.98 -29.23 9.94
N PHE A 150 -13.28 -29.01 9.74
CA PHE A 150 -14.29 -30.05 9.79
C PHE A 150 -14.88 -30.22 8.40
N ILE A 151 -14.52 -31.33 7.76
CA ILE A 151 -14.92 -31.66 6.39
C ILE A 151 -16.08 -32.64 6.45
N VAL A 152 -17.18 -32.32 5.78
CA VAL A 152 -18.31 -33.23 5.62
C VAL A 152 -18.41 -33.66 4.17
N LEU A 153 -18.26 -34.96 3.91
CA LEU A 153 -18.49 -35.56 2.60
C LEU A 153 -19.99 -35.69 2.34
N LEU A 154 -20.48 -34.92 1.37
CA LEU A 154 -21.86 -34.87 0.92
C LEU A 154 -21.98 -35.61 -0.42
N THR A 155 -22.75 -36.69 -0.39
CA THR A 155 -23.09 -37.55 -1.53
C THR A 155 -24.62 -37.69 -1.62
N PRO A 156 -25.18 -38.19 -2.74
CA PRO A 156 -26.61 -38.48 -2.82
C PRO A 156 -27.10 -39.37 -1.68
N SER A 157 -26.32 -40.40 -1.31
CA SER A 157 -26.56 -41.29 -0.17
C SER A 157 -26.53 -40.55 1.18
N ALA A 158 -25.57 -39.65 1.39
CA ALA A 158 -25.49 -38.87 2.62
C ALA A 158 -26.69 -37.92 2.79
N MET A 159 -27.21 -37.36 1.70
CA MET A 159 -28.37 -36.44 1.71
C MET A 159 -29.67 -37.11 2.16
N GLU A 160 -29.76 -38.43 2.10
CA GLU A 160 -30.92 -39.20 2.60
C GLU A 160 -30.88 -39.40 4.13
N ARG A 161 -29.78 -39.06 4.79
CA ARG A 161 -29.62 -39.29 6.22
C ARG A 161 -30.41 -38.26 7.06
N PRO A 162 -31.11 -38.69 8.13
CA PRO A 162 -31.91 -37.80 8.97
C PRO A 162 -31.12 -36.60 9.51
N TRP A 163 -29.86 -36.78 9.88
CA TRP A 163 -29.02 -35.72 10.44
C TRP A 163 -28.64 -34.63 9.40
N VAL A 164 -28.59 -34.98 8.11
CA VAL A 164 -28.35 -34.02 7.02
C VAL A 164 -29.64 -33.28 6.67
N GLN A 165 -30.77 -34.00 6.63
CA GLN A 165 -32.09 -33.44 6.32
C GLN A 165 -32.66 -32.55 7.44
N GLN A 166 -32.34 -32.83 8.70
CA GLN A 166 -32.75 -32.01 9.86
C GLN A 166 -31.84 -30.78 10.05
N GLU A 167 -31.32 -30.23 8.94
CA GLU A 167 -30.43 -29.05 8.93
C GLU A 167 -29.23 -29.21 9.86
N MET A 168 -28.52 -30.34 9.72
CA MET A 168 -27.15 -30.48 10.21
C MET A 168 -26.94 -30.15 11.69
N ASP A 169 -27.93 -30.33 12.57
CA ASP A 169 -27.95 -29.78 13.93
C ASP A 169 -27.27 -28.40 13.98
N ALA A 170 -27.99 -27.34 13.65
CA ALA A 170 -27.45 -25.97 13.65
C ALA A 170 -26.62 -25.64 14.92
N GLY A 171 -26.85 -26.35 16.05
CA GLY A 171 -25.98 -26.34 17.22
C GLY A 171 -24.58 -26.93 17.00
N LEU A 172 -24.44 -28.08 16.34
CA LEU A 172 -23.16 -28.67 15.94
C LEU A 172 -22.40 -27.77 14.97
N VAL A 173 -23.05 -27.24 13.92
CA VAL A 173 -22.40 -26.29 13.00
C VAL A 173 -21.94 -25.05 13.72
N ARG A 174 -22.79 -24.43 14.55
CA ARG A 174 -22.40 -23.24 15.33
C ARG A 174 -21.27 -23.53 16.32
N ARG A 175 -21.27 -24.71 16.96
CA ARG A 175 -20.18 -25.15 17.84
C ARG A 175 -18.87 -25.30 17.08
N ILE A 176 -18.93 -25.88 15.88
CA ILE A 176 -17.75 -26.14 15.04
C ILE A 176 -17.24 -24.84 14.42
N THR A 177 -18.07 -23.98 13.85
CA THR A 177 -17.62 -22.73 13.18
C THR A 177 -16.87 -21.78 14.11
N GLY A 178 -17.05 -21.88 15.43
CA GLY A 178 -16.27 -21.14 16.42
C GLY A 178 -14.90 -21.74 16.79
N GLN A 179 -14.60 -22.97 16.35
CA GLN A 179 -13.41 -23.74 16.72
C GLN A 179 -12.63 -24.28 15.51
N ALA A 180 -13.31 -24.60 14.42
CA ALA A 180 -12.77 -25.17 13.19
C ALA A 180 -13.52 -24.63 11.96
N ARG A 181 -12.82 -24.57 10.83
CA ARG A 181 -13.42 -24.16 9.56
C ARG A 181 -14.29 -25.30 9.00
N PHE A 182 -15.57 -25.03 8.81
CA PHE A 182 -16.51 -25.97 8.21
C PHE A 182 -16.36 -26.04 6.68
N ILE A 183 -16.20 -27.24 6.11
CA ILE A 183 -16.09 -27.47 4.65
C ILE A 183 -17.13 -28.52 4.20
N PRO A 184 -18.19 -28.10 3.47
CA PRO A 184 -19.09 -29.03 2.80
C PRO A 184 -18.46 -29.52 1.49
N LEU A 185 -17.97 -30.75 1.48
CA LEU A 185 -17.27 -31.36 0.34
C LEU A 185 -18.25 -32.23 -0.46
N ARG A 186 -18.57 -31.83 -1.69
CA ARG A 186 -19.52 -32.56 -2.54
C ARG A 186 -18.85 -33.67 -3.33
N HIS A 187 -19.57 -34.76 -3.55
CA HIS A 187 -19.23 -35.79 -4.52
C HIS A 187 -20.50 -36.29 -5.23
N GLY A 188 -20.61 -36.02 -6.53
CA GLY A 188 -21.77 -36.43 -7.34
C GLY A 188 -23.07 -35.69 -6.98
N LEU A 189 -22.96 -34.46 -6.48
CA LEU A 189 -24.08 -33.60 -6.08
C LEU A 189 -23.95 -32.21 -6.68
N SER A 190 -25.04 -31.61 -7.13
CA SER A 190 -25.05 -30.20 -7.51
C SER A 190 -25.12 -29.30 -6.27
N THR A 191 -24.63 -28.07 -6.37
CA THR A 191 -24.79 -27.05 -5.33
C THR A 191 -26.27 -26.73 -5.05
N ARG A 192 -27.15 -26.95 -6.03
CA ARG A 192 -28.60 -26.76 -5.91
C ARG A 192 -29.30 -27.82 -5.07
N ASP A 193 -28.68 -28.98 -4.92
CA ASP A 193 -29.23 -30.10 -4.15
C ASP A 193 -28.87 -29.99 -2.66
N LEU A 194 -28.06 -28.98 -2.30
CA LEU A 194 -27.67 -28.72 -0.93
C LEU A 194 -28.80 -28.05 -0.13
N PRO A 195 -28.90 -28.32 1.19
CA PRO A 195 -29.82 -27.61 2.08
C PRO A 195 -29.54 -26.10 2.10
N PRO A 196 -30.55 -25.25 2.40
CA PRO A 196 -30.40 -23.80 2.41
C PRO A 196 -29.23 -23.25 3.24
N LEU A 197 -28.90 -23.89 4.37
CA LEU A 197 -27.76 -23.48 5.21
C LEU A 197 -26.40 -23.70 4.52
N LEU A 198 -26.31 -24.67 3.62
CA LEU A 198 -25.06 -25.01 2.91
C LEU A 198 -24.99 -24.38 1.53
N SER A 199 -26.13 -24.03 0.92
CA SER A 199 -26.18 -23.44 -0.43
C SER A 199 -25.54 -22.05 -0.52
N GLY A 200 -25.49 -21.31 0.60
CA GLY A 200 -24.76 -20.04 0.72
C GLY A 200 -23.25 -20.18 1.01
N MET A 201 -22.75 -21.39 1.20
CA MET A 201 -21.33 -21.67 1.45
C MET A 201 -20.64 -22.14 0.18
N LEU A 202 -19.35 -21.80 0.04
CA LEU A 202 -18.52 -22.43 -0.98
C LEU A 202 -18.38 -23.92 -0.65
N SER A 203 -18.83 -24.77 -1.57
CA SER A 203 -18.81 -26.23 -1.44
C SER A 203 -17.99 -26.85 -2.57
N PRO A 204 -16.69 -27.14 -2.34
CA PRO A 204 -15.85 -27.79 -3.33
C PRO A 204 -16.40 -29.15 -3.76
N GLU A 205 -16.11 -29.56 -4.99
CA GLU A 205 -16.49 -30.86 -5.52
C GLU A 205 -15.25 -31.73 -5.71
N VAL A 206 -15.39 -33.01 -5.35
CA VAL A 206 -14.40 -34.04 -5.63
C VAL A 206 -14.98 -35.03 -6.63
N GLU A 207 -14.35 -35.12 -7.79
CA GLU A 207 -14.62 -36.15 -8.80
C GLU A 207 -13.52 -37.21 -8.76
N LEU A 208 -13.89 -38.49 -8.73
CA LEU A 208 -12.89 -39.58 -8.69
C LEU A 208 -12.00 -39.62 -9.95
N SER A 209 -12.47 -39.09 -11.08
CA SER A 209 -11.69 -38.94 -12.33
C SER A 209 -10.64 -37.82 -12.25
N GLN A 210 -10.81 -36.85 -11.35
CA GLN A 210 -9.95 -35.67 -11.18
C GLN A 210 -9.42 -35.54 -9.74
N LEU A 211 -9.40 -36.65 -9.01
CA LEU A 211 -9.15 -36.68 -7.56
C LEU A 211 -7.88 -35.92 -7.17
N ASP A 212 -6.74 -36.17 -7.85
CA ASP A 212 -5.47 -35.52 -7.52
C ASP A 212 -5.53 -33.99 -7.62
N LYS A 213 -6.27 -33.48 -8.61
CA LYS A 213 -6.48 -32.04 -8.78
C LYS A 213 -7.40 -31.51 -7.69
N ASN A 214 -8.56 -32.13 -7.48
CA ASN A 214 -9.52 -31.65 -6.49
C ASN A 214 -8.96 -31.69 -5.06
N ILE A 215 -8.16 -32.71 -4.73
CA ILE A 215 -7.45 -32.78 -3.45
C ILE A 215 -6.42 -31.66 -3.34
N ARG A 216 -5.65 -31.38 -4.40
CA ARG A 216 -4.69 -30.26 -4.38
C ARG A 216 -5.39 -28.92 -4.15
N ASP A 217 -6.49 -28.67 -4.85
CA ASP A 217 -7.26 -27.43 -4.71
C ASP A 217 -7.81 -27.29 -3.28
N LEU A 218 -8.36 -28.38 -2.73
CA LEU A 218 -8.83 -28.44 -1.34
C LEU A 218 -7.72 -28.22 -0.31
N VAL A 219 -6.53 -28.81 -0.54
CA VAL A 219 -5.36 -28.62 0.31
C VAL A 219 -4.90 -27.16 0.27
N ASN A 220 -4.85 -26.54 -0.92
CA ASN A 220 -4.53 -25.11 -1.04
C ASN A 220 -5.52 -24.26 -0.23
N ASP A 221 -6.81 -24.55 -0.29
CA ASP A 221 -7.85 -23.88 0.50
C ASP A 221 -7.66 -24.05 2.00
N ILE A 222 -7.31 -25.26 2.45
CA ILE A 222 -7.03 -25.61 3.86
C ILE A 222 -5.79 -24.88 4.37
N HIS A 223 -4.74 -24.76 3.55
CA HIS A 223 -3.51 -24.02 3.88
C HIS A 223 -3.62 -22.51 3.65
N GLY A 224 -4.75 -22.02 3.11
CA GLY A 224 -4.94 -20.59 2.80
C GLY A 224 -4.06 -20.10 1.65
N VAL A 225 -3.59 -20.99 0.78
CA VAL A 225 -2.79 -20.64 -0.39
C VAL A 225 -3.71 -19.99 -1.42
N SER A 226 -3.62 -18.67 -1.54
CA SER A 226 -4.43 -17.92 -2.49
C SER A 226 -3.93 -18.11 -3.92
N GLU A 227 -4.82 -18.52 -4.82
CA GLU A 227 -4.59 -18.44 -6.27
C GLU A 227 -4.77 -17.02 -6.83
N LYS A 228 -4.99 -16.01 -5.97
CA LYS A 228 -5.09 -14.62 -6.41
C LYS A 228 -3.82 -14.28 -7.20
N PRO A 229 -3.92 -13.94 -8.49
CA PRO A 229 -2.77 -13.58 -9.28
C PRO A 229 -2.02 -12.43 -8.61
N LYS A 230 -0.69 -12.42 -8.74
CA LYS A 230 0.09 -11.26 -8.31
C LYS A 230 -0.52 -10.02 -8.94
N LEU A 231 -0.81 -9.03 -8.11
CA LEU A 231 -1.25 -7.74 -8.60
C LEU A 231 -0.17 -7.25 -9.57
N GLY A 232 -0.56 -7.04 -10.83
CA GLY A 232 0.34 -6.44 -11.82
C GLY A 232 0.84 -5.09 -11.31
N PRO A 233 1.97 -4.58 -11.85
CA PRO A 233 2.35 -3.21 -11.55
C PRO A 233 1.15 -2.30 -11.88
N PRO A 234 0.87 -1.27 -11.06
CA PRO A 234 -0.09 -0.24 -11.46
C PRO A 234 0.27 0.26 -12.85
N PRO A 235 -0.71 0.70 -13.67
CA PRO A 235 -0.41 1.28 -14.97
C PRO A 235 0.69 2.32 -14.78
N SER A 236 1.72 2.23 -15.62
CA SER A 236 2.91 3.06 -15.56
C SER A 236 2.55 4.52 -15.87
N SER A 237 1.92 5.22 -14.94
CA SER A 237 2.27 6.60 -14.69
C SER A 237 3.57 6.53 -13.89
N THR A 238 4.68 6.65 -14.62
CA THR A 238 6.05 6.92 -14.15
C THR A 238 6.08 7.42 -12.72
N GLU A 239 6.91 6.83 -11.85
CA GLU A 239 7.23 7.34 -10.52
C GLU A 239 7.40 8.86 -10.58
N LEU A 240 6.34 9.59 -10.26
CA LEU A 240 6.40 11.03 -10.21
C LEU A 240 7.25 11.37 -8.98
N PRO A 241 8.18 12.32 -9.11
CA PRO A 241 8.97 12.76 -7.98
C PRO A 241 8.04 13.25 -6.88
N SER A 242 8.41 12.98 -5.63
CA SER A 242 7.71 13.56 -4.49
C SER A 242 7.90 15.08 -4.53
N THR A 243 6.81 15.83 -4.61
CA THR A 243 6.78 17.29 -4.52
C THR A 243 5.89 17.70 -3.34
N ASP A 244 5.79 19.00 -3.06
CA ASP A 244 4.84 19.55 -2.08
C ASP A 244 3.38 19.56 -2.60
N PHE A 245 3.14 18.97 -3.78
CA PHE A 245 1.85 18.93 -4.46
C PHE A 245 1.33 17.50 -4.61
N SER A 246 0.02 17.33 -4.82
CA SER A 246 -0.59 16.04 -5.13
C SER A 246 0.04 15.38 -6.36
N LYS A 247 -0.14 14.06 -6.50
CA LYS A 247 0.35 13.32 -7.66
C LYS A 247 -0.26 13.83 -8.97
N THR A 248 -1.54 14.19 -8.96
CA THR A 248 -2.25 14.73 -10.13
C THR A 248 -1.72 16.12 -10.48
N ALA A 249 -1.55 17.01 -9.51
CA ALA A 249 -0.93 18.32 -9.74
C ALA A 249 0.52 18.20 -10.23
N THR A 250 1.30 17.29 -9.66
CA THR A 250 2.66 17.00 -10.12
C THR A 250 2.67 16.49 -11.57
N ALA A 251 1.70 15.66 -11.96
CA ALA A 251 1.54 15.18 -13.32
C ALA A 251 1.14 16.31 -14.29
N VAL A 252 0.21 17.18 -13.90
CA VAL A 252 -0.18 18.37 -14.68
C VAL A 252 1.02 19.29 -14.89
N ALA A 253 1.81 19.54 -13.84
CA ALA A 253 3.04 20.32 -13.96
C ALA A 253 4.04 19.67 -14.93
N LYS A 254 4.21 18.34 -14.88
CA LYS A 254 5.04 17.58 -15.83
C LYS A 254 4.60 17.78 -17.27
N VAL A 255 3.29 17.74 -17.56
CA VAL A 255 2.75 17.96 -18.92
C VAL A 255 3.18 19.33 -19.46
N PHE A 256 3.14 20.38 -18.65
CA PHE A 256 3.62 21.71 -19.07
C PHE A 256 5.14 21.75 -19.22
N VAL A 257 5.89 21.17 -18.29
CA VAL A 257 7.36 21.13 -18.29
C VAL A 257 7.91 20.42 -19.53
N GLU A 258 7.34 19.29 -19.92
CA GLU A 258 7.75 18.52 -21.10
C GLU A 258 7.23 19.13 -22.40
N GLY A 259 6.10 19.84 -22.36
CA GLY A 259 5.45 20.42 -23.53
C GLY A 259 5.90 21.83 -23.91
N THR A 260 6.65 22.53 -23.05
CA THR A 260 7.04 23.93 -23.29
C THR A 260 8.27 24.05 -24.19
N ARG A 261 8.28 25.05 -25.06
CA ARG A 261 9.43 25.37 -25.92
C ARG A 261 10.33 26.43 -25.30
N THR A 262 9.76 27.39 -24.58
CA THR A 262 10.50 28.53 -24.03
C THR A 262 10.29 28.75 -22.54
N ALA A 263 9.37 28.04 -21.88
CA ALA A 263 9.02 28.24 -20.47
C ALA A 263 8.52 29.67 -20.16
N MET A 264 7.87 30.30 -21.14
CA MET A 264 7.21 31.60 -20.99
C MET A 264 5.74 31.44 -20.58
N PHE A 265 5.12 32.55 -20.16
CA PHE A 265 3.69 32.56 -19.83
C PHE A 265 2.85 32.02 -21.00
N GLY A 266 2.04 31.00 -20.72
CA GLY A 266 1.12 30.42 -21.69
C GLY A 266 1.74 29.45 -22.70
N ASP A 267 3.02 29.08 -22.57
CA ASP A 267 3.67 28.10 -23.44
C ASP A 267 3.91 26.77 -22.69
N PRO A 268 3.17 25.68 -22.99
CA PRO A 268 1.98 25.61 -23.82
C PRO A 268 0.71 25.93 -23.02
N GLN A 269 -0.35 26.36 -23.70
CA GLN A 269 -1.70 26.44 -23.12
C GLN A 269 -2.44 25.13 -23.36
N LYS A 270 -3.22 24.67 -22.38
CA LYS A 270 -3.99 23.43 -22.46
C LYS A 270 -5.43 23.63 -21.99
N THR A 271 -6.38 22.85 -22.51
CA THR A 271 -7.72 22.73 -21.91
C THR A 271 -7.69 21.71 -20.76
N ILE A 272 -8.72 21.71 -19.90
CA ILE A 272 -8.89 20.69 -18.85
C ILE A 272 -8.99 19.29 -19.47
N GLU A 273 -9.74 19.13 -20.56
CA GLU A 273 -9.85 17.88 -21.33
C GLU A 273 -8.49 17.38 -21.85
N GLU A 274 -7.66 18.26 -22.42
CA GLU A 274 -6.33 17.90 -22.90
C GLU A 274 -5.40 17.44 -21.76
N LEU A 275 -5.51 18.07 -20.58
CA LEU A 275 -4.76 17.69 -19.39
C LEU A 275 -5.25 16.36 -18.81
N ALA A 276 -6.57 16.15 -18.74
CA ALA A 276 -7.20 14.91 -18.26
C ALA A 276 -6.76 13.72 -19.11
N HIS A 277 -6.78 13.88 -20.44
CA HIS A 277 -6.29 12.86 -21.36
C HIS A 277 -4.78 12.61 -21.20
N ALA A 278 -3.96 13.66 -21.04
CA ALA A 278 -2.51 13.51 -20.91
C ALA A 278 -2.08 12.84 -19.59
N VAL A 279 -2.78 13.12 -18.50
CA VAL A 279 -2.50 12.58 -17.15
C VAL A 279 -3.22 11.26 -16.90
N ASN A 280 -4.22 10.90 -17.73
CA ASN A 280 -5.13 9.77 -17.53
C ASN A 280 -5.87 9.88 -16.18
N ALA A 281 -6.53 11.01 -15.96
CA ALA A 281 -7.34 11.33 -14.78
C ALA A 281 -8.71 11.91 -15.20
N SER A 282 -9.65 12.03 -14.26
CA SER A 282 -10.94 12.67 -14.52
C SER A 282 -10.79 14.19 -14.66
N GLU A 283 -11.72 14.86 -15.34
CA GLU A 283 -11.71 16.33 -15.44
C GLU A 283 -11.83 16.98 -14.05
N ASP A 284 -12.63 16.42 -13.15
CA ASP A 284 -12.77 16.87 -11.75
C ASP A 284 -11.41 16.82 -11.01
N ASP A 285 -10.64 15.73 -11.16
CA ASP A 285 -9.30 15.62 -10.56
C ASP A 285 -8.32 16.66 -11.12
N ILE A 286 -8.47 17.02 -12.40
CA ILE A 286 -7.66 18.06 -13.05
C ILE A 286 -8.05 19.45 -12.55
N GLU A 287 -9.33 19.73 -12.35
CA GLU A 287 -9.79 21.00 -11.77
C GLU A 287 -9.21 21.19 -10.36
N ASP A 288 -9.26 20.16 -9.52
CA ASP A 288 -8.65 20.17 -8.19
C ASP A 288 -7.12 20.39 -8.26
N ALA A 289 -6.45 19.71 -9.19
CA ALA A 289 -5.01 19.87 -9.42
C ALA A 289 -4.65 21.29 -9.92
N VAL A 290 -5.46 21.88 -10.80
CA VAL A 290 -5.28 23.25 -11.30
C VAL A 290 -5.50 24.25 -10.17
N HIS A 291 -6.46 24.01 -9.28
CA HIS A 291 -6.71 24.83 -8.09
C HIS A 291 -5.54 24.76 -7.09
N GLU A 292 -4.91 23.60 -6.94
CA GLU A 292 -3.68 23.42 -6.16
C GLU A 292 -2.51 24.22 -6.76
N LEU A 293 -2.41 24.23 -8.09
CA LEU A 293 -1.39 24.96 -8.85
C LEU A 293 -1.71 26.44 -9.11
N ARG A 294 -2.74 27.03 -8.50
CA ARG A 294 -3.24 28.40 -8.80
C ARG A 294 -2.19 29.52 -8.77
N ASP A 295 -1.13 29.37 -7.98
CA ASP A 295 -0.03 30.34 -7.93
C ASP A 295 0.90 30.23 -9.14
N PHE A 296 0.93 29.06 -9.78
CA PHE A 296 1.81 28.68 -10.90
C PHE A 296 1.10 28.63 -12.26
N VAL A 297 -0.23 28.55 -12.28
CA VAL A 297 -1.03 28.63 -13.52
C VAL A 297 -2.00 29.80 -13.48
N LYS A 298 -2.56 30.16 -14.64
CA LYS A 298 -3.69 31.08 -14.78
C LYS A 298 -4.74 30.41 -15.64
N GLU A 299 -5.98 30.41 -15.18
CA GLU A 299 -7.10 29.95 -15.98
C GLU A 299 -7.78 31.15 -16.67
N SER A 300 -8.09 31.01 -17.96
CA SER A 300 -8.83 32.01 -18.71
C SER A 300 -9.44 31.39 -19.97
N PHE A 301 -10.69 31.75 -20.30
CA PHE A 301 -11.37 31.29 -21.51
C PHE A 301 -11.32 29.75 -21.71
N GLY A 302 -11.51 28.97 -20.64
CA GLY A 302 -11.49 27.51 -20.67
C GLY A 302 -10.12 26.89 -20.94
N ARG A 303 -9.04 27.66 -20.74
CA ARG A 303 -7.65 27.23 -20.91
C ARG A 303 -6.83 27.52 -19.68
N VAL A 304 -5.89 26.63 -19.41
CA VAL A 304 -4.87 26.73 -18.37
C VAL A 304 -3.56 27.19 -19.01
N PHE A 305 -3.04 28.30 -18.51
CA PHE A 305 -1.80 28.93 -18.96
C PHE A 305 -0.74 28.78 -17.85
N PRO A 306 0.38 28.09 -18.09
CA PRO A 306 1.47 28.05 -17.12
C PRO A 306 2.10 29.43 -16.99
N LYS A 307 2.45 29.84 -15.77
CA LYS A 307 3.29 31.01 -15.49
C LYS A 307 4.75 30.58 -15.53
N ALA A 308 5.66 31.53 -15.75
CA ALA A 308 7.10 31.26 -15.70
C ALA A 308 7.57 30.67 -14.35
N SER A 309 6.87 30.99 -13.25
CA SER A 309 7.12 30.43 -11.92
C SER A 309 6.87 28.92 -11.84
N LEU A 310 6.01 28.35 -12.68
CA LEU A 310 5.77 26.90 -12.72
C LEU A 310 7.07 26.17 -13.09
N PHE A 311 7.73 26.61 -14.16
CA PHE A 311 8.97 26.01 -14.63
C PHE A 311 10.11 26.22 -13.63
N ALA A 312 10.20 27.40 -13.01
CA ALA A 312 11.16 27.66 -11.94
C ALA A 312 10.99 26.73 -10.73
N GLN A 313 9.76 26.28 -10.45
CA GLN A 313 9.44 25.37 -9.35
C GLN A 313 9.67 23.90 -9.73
N PHE A 314 9.24 23.49 -10.92
CA PHE A 314 9.11 22.08 -11.29
C PHE A 314 10.21 21.53 -12.20
N ASP A 315 10.97 22.36 -12.93
CA ASP A 315 11.99 21.86 -13.86
C ASP A 315 13.05 21.01 -13.15
N LYS A 316 13.43 21.35 -11.91
CA LYS A 316 14.40 20.56 -11.10
C LYS A 316 13.99 19.10 -10.87
N HIS A 317 12.71 18.78 -11.06
CA HIS A 317 12.14 17.46 -10.84
C HIS A 317 12.08 16.61 -12.11
N PHE A 318 12.11 17.24 -13.29
CA PHE A 318 11.89 16.56 -14.57
C PHE A 318 13.00 16.82 -15.59
N MET A 319 13.85 17.82 -15.37
CA MET A 319 14.98 18.19 -16.22
C MET A 319 16.31 17.80 -15.55
N GLU A 320 17.36 17.62 -16.35
CA GLU A 320 18.72 17.34 -15.86
C GLU A 320 19.40 18.55 -15.20
N TRP A 321 18.74 19.71 -15.19
CA TRP A 321 19.24 20.98 -14.67
C TRP A 321 18.23 21.60 -13.71
N SER A 322 18.72 22.48 -12.83
CA SER A 322 17.93 23.12 -11.78
C SER A 322 17.88 24.64 -12.01
N PRO A 323 16.68 25.23 -12.12
CA PRO A 323 16.53 26.69 -12.20
C PRO A 323 17.20 27.43 -11.03
N GLU A 324 17.25 26.81 -9.84
CA GLU A 324 17.89 27.39 -8.66
C GLU A 324 19.40 27.48 -8.79
N ASP A 325 20.03 26.41 -9.28
CA ASP A 325 21.49 26.36 -9.48
C ASP A 325 21.92 27.29 -10.61
N ASP A 326 21.15 27.29 -11.70
CA ASP A 326 21.38 28.19 -12.84
C ASP A 326 21.19 29.66 -12.43
N ALA A 327 20.16 29.97 -11.63
CA ALA A 327 19.96 31.30 -11.05
C ALA A 327 21.11 31.72 -10.13
N LEU A 328 21.61 30.80 -9.28
CA LEU A 328 22.76 31.07 -8.42
C LEU A 328 24.02 31.37 -9.23
N ARG A 329 24.24 30.63 -10.32
CA ARG A 329 25.35 30.85 -11.24
C ARG A 329 25.28 32.24 -11.89
N ILE A 330 24.13 32.61 -12.46
CA ILE A 330 23.91 33.95 -13.01
C ILE A 330 24.17 35.03 -11.95
N ALA A 331 23.61 34.87 -10.75
CA ALA A 331 23.75 35.84 -9.67
C ALA A 331 25.20 36.00 -9.18
N ALA A 332 25.95 34.90 -9.10
CA ALA A 332 27.35 34.91 -8.72
C ALA A 332 28.21 35.65 -9.76
N ASP A 333 28.01 35.35 -11.05
CA ASP A 333 28.78 35.99 -12.12
C ASP A 333 28.44 37.48 -12.24
N LEU A 334 27.18 37.89 -12.07
CA LEU A 334 26.79 39.32 -11.98
C LEU A 334 27.49 40.10 -10.85
N ILE A 335 27.92 39.41 -9.79
CA ILE A 335 28.60 40.02 -8.65
C ILE A 335 30.12 40.01 -8.83
N ASN A 336 30.66 38.91 -9.36
CA ASN A 336 32.09 38.63 -9.35
C ASN A 336 32.80 38.98 -10.67
N ASP A 337 32.09 39.04 -11.78
CA ASP A 337 32.63 39.37 -13.10
C ASP A 337 32.18 40.79 -13.53
N PRO A 338 33.09 41.78 -13.51
CA PRO A 338 32.79 43.15 -13.95
C PRO A 338 32.44 43.25 -15.44
N GLU A 339 32.85 42.29 -16.28
CA GLU A 339 32.57 42.25 -17.71
C GLU A 339 31.35 41.37 -18.04
N PHE A 340 30.60 40.91 -17.03
CA PHE A 340 29.43 40.10 -17.26
C PHE A 340 28.34 40.87 -18.03
N PRO A 341 27.83 40.33 -19.15
CA PRO A 341 26.85 41.04 -19.97
C PRO A 341 25.53 41.26 -19.21
N HIS A 342 24.86 42.36 -19.55
CA HIS A 342 23.55 42.69 -18.99
C HIS A 342 22.40 42.35 -19.93
N ASP A 343 22.67 42.13 -21.22
CA ASP A 343 21.66 41.65 -22.16
C ASP A 343 21.45 40.15 -21.96
N THR A 344 20.19 39.73 -21.82
CA THR A 344 19.86 38.33 -21.53
C THR A 344 20.30 37.38 -22.65
N GLY A 345 20.22 37.82 -23.92
CA GLY A 345 20.64 37.01 -25.07
C GLY A 345 22.15 36.79 -25.08
N GLU A 346 22.93 37.82 -24.76
CA GLU A 346 24.39 37.70 -24.59
C GLU A 346 24.76 36.77 -23.42
N VAL A 347 24.05 36.88 -22.30
CA VAL A 347 24.25 35.97 -21.15
C VAL A 347 23.92 34.53 -21.53
N ALA A 348 22.82 34.29 -22.24
CA ALA A 348 22.41 32.97 -22.70
C ALA A 348 23.44 32.37 -23.66
N ALA A 349 23.93 33.16 -24.63
CA ALA A 349 24.99 32.77 -25.55
C ALA A 349 26.29 32.41 -24.81
N ARG A 350 26.65 33.16 -23.77
CA ARG A 350 27.84 32.89 -22.95
C ARG A 350 27.77 31.55 -22.23
N TYR A 351 26.60 31.14 -21.75
CA TYR A 351 26.42 29.84 -21.10
C TYR A 351 26.08 28.70 -22.08
N GLY A 352 25.78 29.02 -23.35
CA GLY A 352 25.24 28.05 -24.31
C GLY A 352 23.84 27.57 -23.92
N TRP A 353 23.02 28.44 -23.35
CA TRP A 353 21.67 28.10 -22.88
C TRP A 353 20.61 28.58 -23.86
N GLU A 354 19.72 27.67 -24.24
CA GLU A 354 18.51 27.99 -24.97
C GLU A 354 17.48 28.71 -24.07
N PRO A 355 16.53 29.46 -24.65
CA PRO A 355 15.45 30.12 -23.90
C PRO A 355 14.74 29.19 -22.90
N ARG A 356 14.51 27.93 -23.28
CA ARG A 356 13.88 26.89 -22.42
C ARG A 356 14.54 26.73 -21.06
N ARG A 357 15.87 26.84 -20.99
CA ARG A 357 16.66 26.69 -19.76
C ARG A 357 16.90 28.05 -19.08
N MET A 358 17.07 29.11 -19.87
CA MET A 358 17.32 30.45 -19.35
C MET A 358 16.10 31.03 -18.61
N ASN A 359 14.90 30.89 -19.17
CA ASN A 359 13.69 31.53 -18.67
C ASN A 359 13.26 31.09 -17.25
N PRO A 360 13.34 29.81 -16.87
CA PRO A 360 13.09 29.37 -15.50
C PRO A 360 14.08 29.96 -14.48
N ALA A 361 15.36 30.10 -14.84
CA ALA A 361 16.36 30.73 -13.98
C ALA A 361 16.09 32.23 -13.77
N LEU A 362 15.69 32.94 -14.84
CA LEU A 362 15.25 34.33 -14.73
C LEU A 362 14.02 34.47 -13.85
N ALA A 363 13.02 33.61 -14.04
CA ALA A 363 11.80 33.60 -13.23
C ALA A 363 12.12 33.32 -11.75
N TYR A 364 13.08 32.45 -11.46
CA TYR A 364 13.55 32.20 -10.09
C TYR A 364 14.17 33.45 -9.45
N LEU A 365 14.99 34.20 -10.20
CA LEU A 365 15.62 35.45 -9.76
C LEU A 365 14.60 36.58 -9.57
N GLU A 366 13.66 36.74 -10.50
CA GLU A 366 12.59 37.75 -10.46
C GLU A 366 11.64 37.53 -9.28
N ALA A 367 11.20 36.29 -9.05
CA ALA A 367 10.31 35.94 -7.94
C ALA A 367 10.92 36.27 -6.57
N ARG A 368 12.25 36.36 -6.49
CA ARG A 368 13.03 36.72 -5.29
C ARG A 368 13.57 38.14 -5.31
N GLN A 369 13.18 38.95 -6.30
CA GLN A 369 13.62 40.34 -6.47
C GLN A 369 15.16 40.50 -6.52
N LEU A 370 15.84 39.50 -7.06
CA LEU A 370 17.30 39.46 -7.17
C LEU A 370 17.80 40.17 -8.43
N ILE A 371 16.92 40.43 -9.39
CA ILE A 371 17.20 41.20 -10.59
C ILE A 371 16.08 42.19 -10.84
N VAL A 372 16.39 43.29 -11.54
CA VAL A 372 15.40 44.23 -12.04
C VAL A 372 14.82 43.69 -13.34
N ASP A 373 13.50 43.58 -13.38
CA ASP A 373 12.73 43.14 -14.53
C ASP A 373 12.60 44.28 -15.57
N TYR A 374 12.95 43.98 -16.81
CA TYR A 374 12.74 44.84 -17.98
C TYR A 374 11.93 44.06 -19.03
N LYS A 375 10.63 43.89 -18.76
CA LYS A 375 9.70 43.21 -19.70
C LYS A 375 9.58 43.98 -21.02
N VAL A 376 9.67 43.24 -22.12
CA VAL A 376 9.37 43.73 -23.48
C VAL A 376 8.43 42.74 -24.16
N LEU A 377 7.53 43.23 -25.03
CA LEU A 377 6.47 42.43 -25.64
C LEU A 377 6.95 41.41 -26.71
N SER A 378 8.21 41.45 -27.13
CA SER A 378 8.73 40.61 -28.23
C SER A 378 10.18 40.19 -27.99
N ASN A 379 10.39 39.22 -27.09
CA ASN A 379 11.67 38.53 -26.93
C ASN A 379 11.42 37.06 -26.58
N ASP A 380 12.37 36.18 -26.89
CA ASP A 380 12.34 34.77 -26.49
C ASP A 380 12.63 34.59 -24.99
N PHE A 381 12.96 35.67 -24.29
CA PHE A 381 13.30 35.68 -22.87
C PHE A 381 12.28 36.44 -21.99
N ASN A 382 12.08 35.96 -20.75
CA ASN A 382 11.19 36.58 -19.75
C ASN A 382 11.62 37.99 -19.34
N SER A 383 12.93 38.28 -19.39
CA SER A 383 13.49 39.62 -19.21
C SER A 383 14.55 39.89 -20.27
N MET A 384 14.57 41.13 -20.80
CA MET A 384 15.57 41.57 -21.77
C MET A 384 16.93 41.88 -21.13
N ARG A 385 16.94 42.28 -19.85
CA ARG A 385 18.16 42.66 -19.15
C ARG A 385 18.26 42.05 -17.76
N ILE A 386 19.46 41.66 -17.39
CA ILE A 386 19.77 41.11 -16.07
C ILE A 386 20.61 42.13 -15.30
N VAL A 387 19.95 42.85 -14.38
CA VAL A 387 20.59 43.87 -13.55
C VAL A 387 20.40 43.51 -12.08
N LYS A 388 21.51 43.35 -11.35
CA LYS A 388 21.50 43.01 -9.93
C LYS A 388 20.82 44.07 -9.06
N THR A 389 20.19 43.63 -7.98
CA THR A 389 19.67 44.46 -6.89
C THR A 389 20.60 44.36 -5.66
N ASP A 390 20.30 45.13 -4.60
CA ASP A 390 21.03 44.98 -3.33
C ASP A 390 20.88 43.58 -2.72
N ALA A 391 19.79 42.88 -3.05
CA ALA A 391 19.50 41.53 -2.56
C ALA A 391 20.38 40.45 -3.23
N THR A 392 20.82 40.66 -4.48
CA THR A 392 21.64 39.69 -5.23
C THR A 392 22.91 39.31 -4.48
N ARG A 393 23.61 40.31 -3.91
CA ARG A 393 24.84 40.06 -3.14
C ARG A 393 24.60 39.19 -1.92
N ARG A 394 23.48 39.42 -1.21
CA ARG A 394 23.12 38.66 0.00
C ARG A 394 22.75 37.23 -0.34
N PHE A 395 22.01 37.05 -1.43
CA PHE A 395 21.64 35.74 -1.96
C PHE A 395 22.86 34.87 -2.27
N VAL A 396 23.82 35.40 -3.03
CA VAL A 396 25.07 34.68 -3.36
C VAL A 396 25.83 34.30 -2.09
N LYS A 397 26.03 35.25 -1.15
CA LYS A 397 26.75 34.99 0.10
C LYS A 397 26.11 33.94 1.01
N SER A 398 24.78 33.79 0.97
CA SER A 398 24.05 32.84 1.81
C SER A 398 24.15 31.39 1.34
N ARG A 399 24.68 31.17 0.14
CA ARG A 399 24.72 29.88 -0.58
C ARG A 399 26.09 29.52 -1.15
N SER A 400 27.09 30.38 -0.91
CA SER A 400 28.49 30.24 -1.29
C SER A 400 29.31 29.56 -0.21
#